data_AF-A0A1W7R5C7-F1
#
_entry.id   AF-A0A1W7R5C7-F1
#
_cell.length_a   1.000
_cell.length_b   1.000
_cell.length_c   1.000
_cell.angle_alpha   90.00
_cell.angle_beta   90.00
_cell.angle_gamma   90.00
#
_symmetry.space_group_name_H-M   'P 1'
#
loop_
_entity.id
_entity.type
_entity.pdbx_description
1 polymer ?
#
loop_
_entity_poly.entity_id
_entity_poly.type
_entity_poly.pdbx_seq_one_letter_code
_entity_poly.pdbx_strand_id
1 'polypeptide(L)'
;ITNGECPETAPPFGYSSDYEYDCLDFPCATPKDVQRLERAVKESGDVRKQYVNYLRASRFECQNDLERVLRRMFEDEAFAGCNYTTLPIKSTRPNLTAFSVLNECMLEAWMDLTPASLYKQFSELIPKMARQAYKRQLRTRRSNALQR
;
A
#
# COMPACT_ATOMS: atom_id res chain seq x y z
N ILE A 1 0.17 -29.92 41.21
CA ILE A 1 -0.34 -29.68 39.84
C ILE A 1 -0.92 -28.28 39.86
N THR A 2 -0.10 -27.28 39.54
CA THR A 2 -0.53 -25.89 39.47
C THR A 2 -0.97 -25.61 38.04
N ASN A 3 -2.22 -25.21 37.89
CA ASN A 3 -2.83 -24.80 36.62
C ASN A 3 -2.01 -23.68 36.00
N GLY A 4 -1.38 -23.95 34.86
CA GLY A 4 -0.75 -22.94 34.03
C GLY A 4 -1.82 -22.26 33.20
N GLU A 5 -2.12 -21.00 33.52
CA GLU A 5 -2.87 -20.10 32.66
C GLU A 5 -2.18 -20.02 31.29
N CYS A 6 -2.93 -20.32 30.23
CA CYS A 6 -2.51 -20.05 28.86
C CYS A 6 -2.38 -18.54 28.69
N PRO A 7 -1.21 -18.00 28.29
CA PRO A 7 -1.12 -16.60 27.97
C PRO A 7 -1.88 -16.33 26.67
N GLU A 8 -2.61 -15.24 26.75
CA GLU A 8 -3.42 -14.57 25.76
C GLU A 8 -2.70 -14.45 24.40
N THR A 9 -3.47 -14.78 23.36
CA THR A 9 -3.17 -14.72 21.92
C THR A 9 -2.17 -13.65 21.50
N ALA A 10 -0.91 -14.02 21.33
CA ALA A 10 -0.01 -13.29 20.44
C ALA A 10 -0.48 -13.53 18.99
N PRO A 11 -0.61 -12.49 18.15
CA PRO A 11 -0.91 -12.71 16.73
C PRO A 11 0.18 -13.60 16.13
N PRO A 12 -0.16 -14.54 15.23
CA PRO A 12 0.80 -15.50 14.66
C PRO A 12 1.97 -14.83 13.91
N PHE A 13 1.84 -13.53 13.65
CA PHE A 13 2.88 -12.65 13.14
C PHE A 13 3.03 -11.53 14.18
N GLY A 14 4.01 -11.68 15.08
CA GLY A 14 4.20 -10.82 16.25
C GLY A 14 4.12 -9.34 15.90
N TYR A 15 3.10 -8.67 16.41
CA TYR A 15 3.07 -7.23 16.45
C TYR A 15 3.86 -6.83 17.69
N SER A 16 5.12 -6.47 17.49
CA SER A 16 5.82 -5.64 18.47
C SER A 16 5.78 -4.20 17.96
N SER A 17 5.44 -3.26 18.83
CA SER A 17 5.72 -1.83 18.62
C SER A 17 7.21 -1.56 18.38
N ASP A 18 8.05 -2.56 18.64
CA ASP A 18 9.50 -2.51 18.54
C ASP A 18 10.03 -3.11 17.23
N TYR A 19 9.16 -3.49 16.27
CA TYR A 19 9.60 -3.62 14.88
C TYR A 19 9.78 -2.22 14.32
N GLU A 20 10.91 -1.63 14.67
CA GLU A 20 11.52 -0.50 14.00
C GLU A 20 11.69 -0.91 12.53
N TYR A 21 10.71 -0.55 11.69
CA TYR A 21 10.89 -0.50 10.24
C TYR A 21 11.77 0.72 9.96
N ASP A 22 13.02 0.70 10.46
CA ASP A 22 13.94 1.85 10.54
C ASP A 22 14.13 2.62 9.21
N CYS A 23 13.74 2.00 8.09
CA CYS A 23 13.87 2.54 6.76
C CYS A 23 12.55 2.73 5.98
N LEU A 24 11.37 2.44 6.55
CA LEU A 24 10.09 2.52 5.83
C LEU A 24 9.04 3.39 6.55
N ASP A 25 8.77 4.56 5.99
CA ASP A 25 7.73 5.47 6.47
C ASP A 25 6.38 5.17 5.79
N PHE A 26 5.34 4.91 6.60
CA PHE A 26 3.97 4.71 6.14
C PHE A 26 2.98 5.67 6.82
N PRO A 27 1.90 6.09 6.13
CA PRO A 27 1.61 5.79 4.73
C PRO A 27 2.48 6.60 3.76
N CYS A 28 2.75 6.04 2.57
CA CYS A 28 3.32 6.80 1.46
C CYS A 28 2.31 7.89 1.07
N ALA A 29 2.68 9.15 1.24
CA ALA A 29 1.77 10.29 0.99
C ALA A 29 1.78 10.74 -0.47
N THR A 30 2.90 10.58 -1.18
CA THR A 30 3.09 11.11 -2.53
C THR A 30 3.56 10.07 -3.53
N PRO A 31 3.41 10.31 -4.85
CA PRO A 31 3.95 9.41 -5.87
C PRO A 31 5.47 9.24 -5.77
N LYS A 32 6.18 10.23 -5.23
CA LYS A 32 7.64 10.14 -4.99
C LYS A 32 7.96 9.15 -3.88
N ASP A 33 7.12 9.06 -2.85
CA ASP A 33 7.32 8.11 -1.75
C ASP A 33 7.11 6.68 -2.24
N VAL A 34 6.08 6.46 -3.08
CA VAL A 34 5.88 5.16 -3.76
C VAL A 34 7.09 4.77 -4.61
N GLN A 35 7.68 5.71 -5.36
CA GLN A 35 8.89 5.45 -6.15
C GLN A 35 10.13 5.15 -5.30
N ARG A 36 10.26 5.81 -4.14
CA ARG A 36 11.34 5.53 -3.18
C ARG A 36 11.21 4.13 -2.59
N LEU A 37 9.99 3.76 -2.15
CA LEU A 37 9.70 2.42 -1.67
C LEU A 37 9.97 1.36 -2.76
N GLU A 38 9.50 1.61 -3.99
CA GLU A 38 9.73 0.73 -5.15
C GLU A 38 11.22 0.50 -5.43
N ARG A 39 12.02 1.56 -5.36
CA ARG A 39 13.47 1.45 -5.50
C ARG A 39 14.07 0.65 -4.35
N ALA A 40 13.72 0.96 -3.11
CA ALA A 40 14.30 0.34 -1.93
C ALA A 40 14.04 -1.18 -1.89
N VAL A 41 12.83 -1.64 -2.23
CA VAL A 41 12.51 -3.08 -2.27
C VAL A 41 13.16 -3.81 -3.45
N LYS A 42 13.53 -3.10 -4.53
CA LYS A 42 14.25 -3.68 -5.67
C LYS A 42 15.75 -3.77 -5.42
N GLU A 43 16.32 -2.81 -4.70
CA GLU A 43 17.75 -2.71 -4.44
C GLU A 43 18.18 -3.51 -3.20
N SER A 44 17.28 -3.72 -2.22
CA SER A 44 17.59 -4.43 -0.99
C SER A 44 16.60 -5.55 -0.68
N GLY A 45 17.11 -6.78 -0.64
CA GLY A 45 16.33 -7.95 -0.25
C GLY A 45 15.84 -7.89 1.20
N ASP A 46 16.55 -7.21 2.09
CA ASP A 46 16.11 -7.06 3.49
C ASP A 46 14.97 -6.06 3.62
N VAL A 47 15.03 -4.94 2.88
CA VAL A 47 13.90 -3.99 2.81
C VAL A 47 12.66 -4.67 2.20
N ARG A 48 12.85 -5.51 1.16
CA ARG A 48 11.75 -6.30 0.60
C ARG A 48 11.12 -7.23 1.65
N LYS A 49 11.93 -8.00 2.39
CA LYS A 49 11.43 -8.88 3.47
C LYS A 49 10.66 -8.09 4.53
N GLN A 50 11.18 -6.93 4.94
CA GLN A 50 10.50 -6.06 5.89
C GLN A 50 9.14 -5.60 5.35
N TYR A 51 9.10 -5.08 4.12
CA TYR A 51 7.85 -4.63 3.50
C TYR A 51 6.83 -5.77 3.33
N VAL A 52 7.26 -6.96 2.91
CA VAL A 52 6.40 -8.14 2.79
C VAL A 52 5.86 -8.58 4.15
N ASN A 53 6.65 -8.52 5.22
CA ASN A 53 6.18 -8.80 6.58
C ASN A 53 5.16 -7.74 7.04
N TYR A 54 5.40 -6.47 6.73
CA TYR A 54 4.45 -5.39 7.01
C TYR A 54 3.11 -5.60 6.28
N LEU A 55 3.14 -6.07 5.02
CA LEU A 55 1.95 -6.44 4.25
C LEU A 55 1.17 -7.59 4.88
N ARG A 56 1.86 -8.61 5.42
CA ARG A 56 1.21 -9.72 6.13
C ARG A 56 0.51 -9.24 7.41
N ALA A 57 1.22 -8.49 8.24
CA ALA A 57 0.68 -7.93 9.47
C ALA A 57 -0.53 -7.01 9.20
N SER A 58 -0.38 -6.08 8.24
CA SER A 58 -1.45 -5.14 7.89
C SER A 58 -2.70 -5.84 7.39
N ARG A 59 -2.57 -6.94 6.63
CA ARG A 59 -3.73 -7.70 6.14
C ARG A 59 -4.48 -8.39 7.27
N PHE A 60 -3.77 -8.91 8.25
CA PHE A 60 -4.38 -9.46 9.46
C PHE A 60 -5.14 -8.39 10.25
N GLU A 61 -4.50 -7.25 10.55
CA GLU A 61 -5.11 -6.13 11.28
C GLU A 61 -6.33 -5.54 10.59
N CYS A 62 -6.29 -5.48 9.25
CA CYS A 62 -7.38 -4.97 8.44
C CYS A 62 -8.46 -6.02 8.16
N GLN A 63 -8.47 -7.16 8.87
CA GLN A 63 -9.50 -8.22 8.72
C GLN A 63 -9.63 -8.72 7.27
N ASN A 64 -8.49 -8.82 6.55
CA ASN A 64 -8.41 -9.17 5.14
C ASN A 64 -9.05 -8.17 4.14
N ASP A 65 -9.50 -7.00 4.59
CA ASP A 65 -10.03 -5.94 3.71
C ASP A 65 -8.88 -5.22 2.97
N LEU A 66 -8.71 -5.52 1.68
CA LEU A 66 -7.63 -4.94 0.88
C LEU A 66 -7.76 -3.42 0.68
N GLU A 67 -8.97 -2.84 0.73
CA GLU A 67 -9.10 -1.37 0.68
C GLU A 67 -8.54 -0.74 1.96
N ARG A 68 -8.82 -1.32 3.12
CA ARG A 68 -8.25 -0.86 4.39
C ARG A 68 -6.72 -1.04 4.41
N VAL A 69 -6.22 -2.18 3.94
CA VAL A 69 -4.78 -2.42 3.84
C VAL A 69 -4.12 -1.37 2.95
N LEU A 70 -4.67 -1.14 1.75
CA LEU A 70 -4.08 -0.18 0.82
C LEU A 70 -4.06 1.24 1.40
N ARG A 71 -5.12 1.64 2.10
CA ARG A 71 -5.21 2.94 2.79
C ARG A 71 -4.31 3.07 4.02
N ARG A 72 -3.89 1.95 4.63
CA ARG A 72 -2.87 1.94 5.69
C ARG A 72 -1.46 2.19 5.13
N MET A 73 -1.24 1.86 3.85
CA MET A 73 0.08 1.95 3.21
C MET A 73 0.25 3.18 2.32
N PHE A 74 -0.84 3.68 1.75
CA PHE A 74 -0.83 4.75 0.77
C PHE A 74 -1.95 5.74 1.04
N GLU A 75 -1.62 7.03 1.05
CA GLU A 75 -2.64 8.08 0.97
C GLU A 75 -3.25 8.14 -0.44
N ASP A 76 -4.40 8.81 -0.58
CA ASP A 76 -5.04 8.95 -1.89
C ASP A 76 -4.12 9.68 -2.89
N GLU A 77 -3.36 10.66 -2.38
CA GLU A 77 -2.42 11.50 -3.09
C GLU A 77 -1.21 10.73 -3.64
N ALA A 78 -0.89 9.56 -3.06
CA ALA A 78 0.19 8.69 -3.51
C ALA A 78 0.00 8.18 -4.95
N PHE A 79 -1.25 8.09 -5.39
CA PHE A 79 -1.62 7.61 -6.72
C PHE A 79 -2.00 8.75 -7.69
N ALA A 80 -1.87 10.01 -7.26
CA ALA A 80 -2.17 11.15 -8.11
C ALA A 80 -1.28 11.15 -9.36
N GLY A 81 -1.91 11.24 -10.53
CA GLY A 81 -1.19 11.29 -11.81
C GLY A 81 -0.57 9.96 -12.25
N CYS A 82 -0.90 8.84 -11.62
CA CYS A 82 -0.47 7.50 -12.03
C CYS A 82 -1.62 6.75 -12.74
N ASN A 83 -1.25 5.71 -13.48
CA ASN A 83 -2.18 4.73 -14.04
C ASN A 83 -2.04 3.39 -13.30
N TYR A 84 -3.09 2.58 -13.32
CA TYR A 84 -3.04 1.16 -12.97
C TYR A 84 -3.87 0.40 -13.98
N THR A 85 -3.23 -0.08 -15.05
CA THR A 85 -3.92 -0.78 -16.14
C THR A 85 -2.98 -1.72 -16.89
N THR A 86 -3.51 -2.81 -17.42
CA THR A 86 -2.79 -3.67 -18.38
C THR A 86 -3.04 -3.27 -19.83
N LEU A 87 -3.91 -2.29 -20.08
CA LEU A 87 -4.21 -1.83 -21.43
C LEU A 87 -3.01 -1.07 -22.02
N PRO A 88 -2.72 -1.25 -23.32
CA PRO A 88 -1.66 -0.53 -24.01
C PRO A 88 -2.08 0.92 -24.26
N ILE A 89 -1.95 1.76 -23.23
CA ILE A 89 -2.24 3.20 -23.32
C ILE A 89 -0.96 3.99 -23.59
N LYS A 90 -1.00 4.89 -24.58
CA LYS A 90 0.05 5.89 -24.77
C LYS A 90 -0.13 6.99 -23.72
N SER A 91 0.57 6.87 -22.60
CA SER A 91 0.53 7.83 -21.50
C SER A 91 1.94 8.11 -21.01
N THR A 92 2.22 9.36 -20.65
CA THR A 92 3.46 9.75 -19.96
C THR A 92 3.40 9.48 -18.45
N ARG A 93 2.23 9.07 -17.93
CA ARG A 93 2.02 8.78 -16.52
C ARG A 93 2.59 7.41 -16.16
N PRO A 94 3.27 7.27 -15.00
CA PRO A 94 3.74 5.97 -14.53
C PRO A 94 2.60 4.95 -14.44
N ASN A 95 2.86 3.71 -14.86
CA ASN A 95 1.92 2.61 -14.71
C ASN A 95 2.34 1.72 -13.54
N LEU A 96 1.51 1.69 -12.51
CA LEU A 96 1.76 1.04 -11.24
C LEU A 96 1.62 -0.49 -11.33
N THR A 97 1.15 -1.05 -12.45
CA THR A 97 1.21 -2.50 -12.70
C THR A 97 2.64 -3.02 -12.88
N ALA A 98 3.60 -2.13 -13.17
CA ALA A 98 5.03 -2.46 -13.27
C ALA A 98 5.79 -2.36 -11.94
N PHE A 99 5.10 -1.98 -10.85
CA PHE A 99 5.72 -1.74 -9.55
C PHE A 99 5.65 -3.01 -8.70
N SER A 100 6.80 -3.49 -8.24
CA SER A 100 6.90 -4.65 -7.35
C SER A 100 6.15 -4.40 -6.03
N VAL A 101 6.12 -3.16 -5.52
CA VAL A 101 5.47 -2.84 -4.22
C VAL A 101 3.95 -3.03 -4.21
N LEU A 102 3.30 -2.94 -5.37
CA LEU A 102 1.84 -3.08 -5.53
C LEU A 102 1.44 -4.42 -6.17
N ASN A 103 2.40 -5.21 -6.62
CA ASN A 103 2.14 -6.46 -7.34
C ASN A 103 2.93 -7.59 -6.67
N GLU A 104 4.18 -7.80 -7.07
CA GLU A 104 5.01 -8.92 -6.63
C GLU A 104 5.10 -9.06 -5.11
N CYS A 105 5.38 -7.97 -4.39
CA CYS A 105 5.52 -8.00 -2.93
C CYS A 105 4.19 -8.32 -2.24
N MET A 106 3.07 -7.85 -2.80
CA MET A 106 1.74 -8.16 -2.27
C MET A 106 1.38 -9.62 -2.51
N LEU A 107 1.65 -10.15 -3.71
CA LEU A 107 1.44 -11.58 -4.00
C LEU A 107 2.36 -12.48 -3.17
N GLU A 108 3.59 -12.04 -2.89
CA GLU A 108 4.52 -12.72 -1.99
C GLU A 108 4.04 -12.70 -0.53
N ALA A 109 3.41 -11.61 -0.09
CA ALA A 109 2.82 -11.51 1.24
C ALA A 109 1.54 -12.36 1.36
N TRP A 110 0.77 -12.47 0.28
CA TRP A 110 -0.63 -12.89 0.27
C TRP A 110 -0.86 -14.06 -0.69
N MET A 111 -0.40 -15.25 -0.28
CA MET A 111 -0.37 -16.45 -1.13
C MET A 111 -1.74 -16.94 -1.64
N ASP A 112 -2.82 -16.53 -0.99
CA ASP A 112 -4.20 -16.83 -1.41
C ASP A 112 -4.71 -15.92 -2.54
N LEU A 113 -3.97 -14.88 -2.90
CA LEU A 113 -4.30 -14.01 -4.03
C LEU A 113 -3.55 -14.43 -5.30
N THR A 114 -4.24 -14.30 -6.43
CA THR A 114 -3.66 -14.50 -7.76
C THR A 114 -3.39 -13.14 -8.40
N PRO A 115 -2.49 -13.05 -9.40
CA PRO A 115 -2.28 -11.82 -10.15
C PRO A 115 -3.59 -11.24 -10.73
N ALA A 116 -4.50 -12.11 -11.19
CA ALA A 116 -5.78 -11.72 -11.75
C ALA A 116 -6.75 -11.15 -10.70
N SER A 117 -6.84 -11.78 -9.51
CA SER A 117 -7.72 -11.30 -8.44
C SER A 117 -7.20 -10.01 -7.79
N LEU A 118 -5.88 -9.85 -7.68
CA LEU A 118 -5.25 -8.61 -7.23
C LEU A 118 -5.51 -7.49 -8.24
N TYR A 119 -5.24 -7.73 -9.53
CA TYR A 119 -5.48 -6.74 -10.58
C TYR A 119 -6.94 -6.30 -10.64
N LYS A 120 -7.90 -7.23 -10.57
CA LYS A 120 -9.33 -6.92 -10.56
C LYS A 120 -9.65 -5.89 -9.49
N GLN A 121 -9.23 -6.12 -8.25
CA GLN A 121 -9.49 -5.23 -7.13
C GLN A 121 -8.78 -3.88 -7.29
N PHE A 122 -7.49 -3.89 -7.65
CA PHE A 122 -6.68 -2.68 -7.70
C PHE A 122 -6.98 -1.80 -8.91
N SER A 123 -7.45 -2.38 -10.01
CA SER A 123 -7.93 -1.64 -11.19
C SER A 123 -9.14 -0.76 -10.89
N GLU A 124 -9.88 -1.05 -9.81
CA GLU A 124 -10.98 -0.22 -9.33
C GLU A 124 -10.52 0.73 -8.23
N LEU A 125 -9.77 0.21 -7.25
CA LEU A 125 -9.43 0.92 -6.02
C LEU A 125 -8.37 2.02 -6.22
N ILE A 126 -7.27 1.74 -6.94
CA ILE A 126 -6.21 2.74 -7.15
C ILE A 126 -6.76 3.95 -7.93
N PRO A 127 -7.51 3.77 -9.03
CA PRO A 127 -8.16 4.91 -9.68
C PRO A 127 -9.19 5.62 -8.80
N LYS A 128 -9.90 4.92 -7.92
CA LYS A 128 -10.84 5.53 -6.96
C LYS A 128 -10.09 6.48 -6.02
N MET A 129 -8.99 6.04 -5.42
CA MET A 129 -8.13 6.84 -4.55
C MET A 129 -7.54 8.05 -5.31
N ALA A 130 -6.95 7.85 -6.49
CA ALA A 130 -6.40 8.93 -7.30
C ALA A 130 -7.46 10.00 -7.67
N ARG A 131 -8.69 9.58 -7.97
CA ARG A 131 -9.82 10.52 -8.21
C ARG A 131 -10.20 11.29 -6.95
N GLN A 132 -10.14 10.67 -5.76
CA GLN A 132 -10.42 11.35 -4.49
C GLN A 132 -9.38 12.44 -4.22
N ALA A 133 -8.10 12.15 -4.39
CA ALA A 133 -7.03 13.15 -4.30
C ALA A 133 -7.26 14.33 -5.27
N TYR A 134 -7.57 14.04 -6.54
CA TYR A 134 -7.86 15.09 -7.53
C TYR A 134 -9.03 15.99 -7.11
N LYS A 135 -10.12 15.39 -6.57
CA LYS A 135 -11.26 16.16 -6.06
C LYS A 135 -10.87 17.08 -4.89
N ARG A 136 -10.04 16.61 -3.95
CA ARG A 136 -9.54 17.43 -2.83
C ARG A 136 -8.68 18.59 -3.32
N GLN A 137 -7.76 18.34 -4.25
CA GLN A 137 -6.93 19.37 -4.86
C GLN A 137 -7.77 20.43 -5.57
N LEU A 138 -8.79 20.01 -6.34
CA LEU A 138 -9.68 20.95 -7.02
C LEU A 138 -10.47 21.82 -6.04
N ARG A 139 -10.97 21.25 -4.94
CA ARG A 139 -11.67 22.00 -3.88
C ARG A 139 -10.74 23.02 -3.22
N THR A 140 -9.53 22.62 -2.89
CA THR A 140 -8.51 23.48 -2.28
C THR A 140 -8.16 24.67 -3.19
N ARG A 141 -7.94 24.40 -4.49
CA ARG A 141 -7.66 25.44 -5.49
C ARG A 141 -8.80 26.44 -5.63
N ARG A 142 -10.05 25.97 -5.61
CA ARG A 142 -11.24 26.83 -5.66
C ARG A 142 -11.36 27.70 -4.39
N SER A 143 -11.16 27.10 -3.22
CA SER A 143 -11.15 27.84 -1.95
C SER A 143 -10.10 28.97 -1.95
N ASN A 144 -8.87 28.65 -2.36
CA ASN A 144 -7.78 29.62 -2.41
C ASN A 144 -8.00 30.73 -3.45
N ALA A 145 -8.74 30.44 -4.53
CA ALA A 145 -9.08 31.44 -5.55
C ALA A 145 -10.20 32.40 -5.09
N LEU A 146 -11.07 31.96 -4.17
CA LEU A 146 -12.14 32.78 -3.58
C LEU A 146 -11.66 33.65 -2.41
N GLN A 147 -10.49 33.34 -1.84
CA GLN A 147 -9.85 34.09 -0.76
C GLN A 147 -8.86 35.17 -1.25
N ARG A 148 -8.74 35.33 -2.58
CA ARG A 148 -7.92 36.35 -3.25
C ARG A 148 -8.82 37.40 -3.87
#